data_AF-A0A930SY48-F1
#
_entry.id   AF-A0A930SY48-F1
#
_cell.length_a   1.000
_cell.length_b   1.000
_cell.length_c   1.000
_cell.angle_alpha   90.00
_cell.angle_beta   90.00
_cell.angle_gamma   90.00
#
_symmetry.space_group_name_H-M   'P 1'
#
loop_
_entity.id
_entity.type
_entity.pdbx_description
1 polymer ?
#
loop_
_entity_poly.entity_id
_entity_poly.type
_entity_poly.pdbx_seq_one_letter_code
_entity_poly.pdbx_strand_id
1 'polypeptide(L)' 'MTIITVKRKDIPPMTEERMKEILAIPDEDIDFSDIPELDDEFFKNAQSVNYAKGERFKPLSKTK' A
#
# COMPACT_ATOMS: atom_id res chain seq x y z
N MET A 1 9.58 1.62 13.86
CA MET A 1 9.36 1.59 12.41
C MET A 1 10.33 2.52 11.73
N THR A 2 11.02 2.04 10.70
CA THR A 2 12.06 2.80 9.99
C THR A 2 11.60 2.95 8.55
N ILE A 3 11.25 4.16 8.13
CA ILE A 3 10.84 4.42 6.75
C ILE A 3 12.10 4.42 5.88
N ILE A 4 12.23 3.43 4.99
CA ILE A 4 13.34 3.35 4.04
C ILE A 4 12.87 3.93 2.70
N THR A 5 13.49 5.02 2.26
CA THR A 5 13.21 5.65 0.96
C THR A 5 14.23 5.18 -0.07
N VAL A 6 13.78 4.39 -1.05
CA VAL A 6 14.59 3.91 -2.18
C VAL A 6 14.16 4.57 -3.48
N LYS A 7 15.10 4.87 -4.39
CA LYS A 7 14.75 5.32 -5.74
C LYS A 7 14.34 4.10 -6.56
N ARG A 8 13.37 4.26 -7.45
CA ARG A 8 12.87 3.18 -8.31
C ARG A 8 13.96 2.47 -9.13
N LYS A 9 15.03 3.18 -9.49
CA LYS A 9 16.18 2.64 -10.24
C LYS A 9 17.04 1.69 -9.42
N ASP A 10 17.00 1.83 -8.10
CA ASP A 10 17.81 1.06 -7.15
C ASP A 10 17.06 -0.19 -6.66
N ILE A 11 15.81 -0.39 -7.11
CA ILE A 11 15.01 -1.58 -6.81
C ILE A 11 15.47 -2.71 -7.74
N PRO A 12 15.95 -3.85 -7.21
CA PRO A 12 16.36 -4.96 -8.05
C PRO A 12 15.18 -5.48 -8.87
N PRO A 13 15.40 -5.89 -10.14
CA PRO A 13 14.35 -6.45 -10.96
C PRO A 13 13.85 -7.77 -10.35
N MET A 14 12.57 -8.06 -10.57
CA MET A 14 11.97 -9.31 -10.11
C MET A 14 12.58 -10.50 -10.85
N THR A 15 13.22 -11.42 -10.13
CA THR A 15 13.78 -12.66 -10.69
C THR A 15 12.73 -13.77 -10.70
N GLU A 16 12.91 -14.77 -11.57
CA GLU A 16 12.00 -15.93 -11.62
C GLU A 16 11.98 -16.75 -10.33
N GLU A 17 13.13 -16.87 -9.68
CA GLU A 17 13.28 -17.54 -8.38
C GLU A 17 12.47 -16.81 -7.31
N ARG A 18 12.57 -15.47 -7.27
CA ARG A 18 11.82 -14.67 -6.30
C ARG A 18 10.31 -14.73 -6.54
N MET A 19 9.85 -14.81 -7.79
CA MET A 19 8.43 -15.01 -8.09
C MET A 19 7.93 -16.37 -7.58
N LYS A 20 8.70 -17.44 -7.77
CA LYS A 20 8.33 -18.79 -7.29
C LYS A 20 8.26 -18.85 -5.77
N GLU A 21 9.21 -18.21 -5.08
CA GLU A 21 9.18 -18.07 -3.62
C GLU A 21 7.91 -17.36 -3.16
N ILE A 22 7.58 -16.20 -3.74
CA ILE A 22 6.40 -15.43 -3.37
C ILE A 22 5.11 -16.22 -3.62
N LEU A 23 5.02 -16.95 -4.74
CA LEU A 23 3.86 -17.79 -5.07
C LEU A 23 3.68 -19.00 -4.14
N ALA A 24 4.75 -19.45 -3.48
CA ALA A 24 4.70 -20.58 -2.57
C ALA A 24 4.33 -20.20 -1.13
N ILE A 25 4.32 -18.90 -0.79
CA ILE A 25 3.94 -18.42 0.54
C ILE A 25 2.41 -18.52 0.67
N PRO A 26 1.88 -19.27 1.65
CA PRO A 26 0.44 -19.31 1.90
C PRO A 26 -0.02 -18.02 2.59
N ASP A 27 -1.29 -17.68 2.42
CA ASP A 27 -1.88 -16.46 3.00
C ASP A 27 -1.74 -16.38 4.52
N GLU A 28 -1.76 -17.53 5.22
CA GLU A 28 -1.59 -17.60 6.68
C GLU A 28 -0.20 -17.17 7.17
N ASP A 29 0.81 -17.27 6.31
CA ASP A 29 2.19 -16.90 6.61
C ASP A 29 2.52 -15.45 6.20
N ILE A 30 1.56 -14.69 5.66
CA ILE A 30 1.73 -13.28 5.32
C ILE A 30 1.74 -12.44 6.59
N ASP A 31 2.81 -11.65 6.79
CA ASP A 31 2.94 -10.73 7.92
C ASP A 31 2.09 -9.47 7.72
N PHE A 32 1.09 -9.27 8.58
CA PHE A 32 0.22 -8.09 8.62
C PHE A 32 0.62 -7.07 9.69
N SER A 33 1.73 -7.28 10.43
CA SER A 33 2.12 -6.42 11.55
C SER A 33 2.39 -4.96 11.16
N ASP A 34 2.68 -4.69 9.88
CA ASP A 34 2.91 -3.35 9.34
C ASP A 34 1.65 -2.70 8.73
N ILE A 35 0.52 -3.42 8.67
CA ILE A 35 -0.73 -2.94 8.07
C ILE A 35 -1.77 -2.71 9.18
N PRO A 36 -2.27 -1.47 9.38
CA PRO A 36 -3.33 -1.22 10.35
C PRO A 36 -4.66 -1.85 9.92
N GLU A 37 -5.51 -2.22 10.89
CA GLU A 37 -6.85 -2.74 10.63
C GLU A 37 -7.74 -1.70 9.92
N LEU A 38 -8.60 -2.17 9.00
CA LEU A 38 -9.55 -1.33 8.28
C LEU A 38 -10.88 -1.28 9.05
N ASP A 39 -11.10 -0.20 9.78
CA ASP A 39 -12.31 0.00 10.58
C ASP A 39 -13.26 1.04 9.97
N ASP A 40 -14.42 1.23 10.60
CA ASP A 40 -15.41 2.21 10.17
C ASP A 40 -14.87 3.65 10.17
N GLU A 41 -13.89 3.96 11.02
CA GLU A 41 -13.26 5.28 11.07
C GLU A 41 -12.38 5.53 9.84
N PHE A 42 -11.67 4.52 9.36
CA PHE A 42 -10.93 4.56 8.10
C PHE A 42 -11.87 4.89 6.94
N PHE A 43 -12.99 4.16 6.81
CA PHE A 43 -13.93 4.36 5.70
C PHE A 43 -14.69 5.69 5.79
N LYS A 44 -15.00 6.20 7.00
CA LYS A 44 -15.60 7.54 7.17
C LYS A 44 -14.75 8.67 6.61
N ASN A 45 -13.43 8.53 6.70
CA ASN A 45 -12.48 9.54 6.24
C ASN A 45 -11.90 9.24 4.84
N ALA A 46 -12.21 8.08 4.27
CA ALA A 46 -11.69 7.66 2.98
C ALA A 46 -12.27 8.52 1.83
N GLN A 47 -11.39 9.00 0.95
CA GLN A 47 -11.78 9.72 -0.24
C GLN A 47 -11.86 8.77 -1.44
N SER A 48 -13.05 8.53 -1.97
CA SER A 48 -13.22 7.88 -3.28
C SER A 48 -12.76 8.83 -4.38
N VAL A 49 -11.77 8.44 -5.18
CA VAL A 49 -11.24 9.24 -6.30
C VAL A 49 -11.50 8.51 -7.61
N ASN A 50 -12.24 9.14 -8.52
CA ASN A 50 -12.45 8.62 -9.87
C ASN A 50 -11.49 9.27 -10.88
N TYR A 51 -10.37 8.59 -11.13
CA TYR A 51 -9.37 9.08 -12.09
C TYR A 51 -9.88 9.13 -13.53
N ALA A 52 -10.85 8.30 -13.93
CA ALA A 52 -11.43 8.33 -15.28
C ALA A 52 -12.23 9.61 -15.54
N LYS A 53 -12.77 10.23 -14.49
CA LYS A 53 -13.44 11.54 -14.55
C LYS A 53 -12.48 12.72 -14.38
N GLY A 54 -11.17 12.46 -14.30
CA GLY A 54 -10.16 13.50 -14.07
C GLY A 54 -10.08 13.99 -12.62
N GLU A 55 -10.70 13.28 -11.66
CA GLU A 55 -10.59 13.61 -10.25
C GLU A 55 -9.17 13.32 -9.74
N ARG A 56 -8.69 14.12 -8.80
CA ARG A 56 -7.40 13.92 -8.13
C ARG A 56 -7.61 13.93 -6.62
N PHE A 57 -6.76 13.18 -5.92
CA PHE A 57 -6.71 13.22 -4.47
C PHE A 57 -6.55 14.66 -3.99
N LYS A 58 -7.43 15.07 -3.08
CA LYS A 58 -7.34 16.38 -2.42
C LYS A 58 -6.99 16.10 -0.97
N PRO A 59 -5.88 16.64 -0.43
CA PRO A 59 -5.57 16.42 0.97
C PRO A 59 -6.71 16.95 1.83
N LEU A 60 -7.18 16.14 2.78
CA LEU A 60 -8.14 16.58 3.78
C LEU A 60 -7.56 17.83 4.46
N SER A 61 -8.20 18.98 4.27
CA SER A 61 -7.82 20.20 4.99
C SER A 61 -7.95 19.91 6.48
N LYS A 62 -6.85 20.00 7.23
CA LYS A 62 -6.91 19.87 8.68
C LYS A 62 -7.82 20.97 9.23
N THR A 63 -9.04 20.61 9.62
CA THR A 63 -9.83 21.46 10.52
C THR A 63 -9.08 21.47 11.86
N LYS A 64 -8.70 22.67 12.31
CA LYS A 64 -8.03 22.91 13.59
C LYS A 64 -8.88 22.47 14.77
#